data_AF-A0A2E8Q187-F1
#
_entry.id   AF-A0A2E8Q187-F1
#
_cell.length_a   1.000
_cell.length_b   1.000
_cell.length_c   1.000
_cell.angle_alpha   90.00
_cell.angle_beta   90.00
_cell.angle_gamma   90.00
#
_symmetry.space_group_name_H-M   'P 1'
#
loop_
_entity.id
_entity.type
_entity.pdbx_description
1 polymer ?
#
loop_
_entity_poly.entity_id
_entity_poly.type
_entity_poly.pdbx_seq_one_letter_code
_entity_poly.pdbx_strand_id
1 'polypeptide(L)'
;MNPLFQEEWPLGRGLVRIIVLSPSEFLEGTARISHFIENPVFQGEQCTLQEIQDYWSEQRGLLYESLFFGSNFSAADVQRFSATFPEGIRNPCESWFVRQCNASRDLYFSILRFPDSGDASSIFQCEVTLKHELSHALYYLEPEYRKLIHDMWNLLPGYRREEIYDRYSHFYASHRVIDEWAAHILASFEWEQLNDLSGESFLELKKRFWDSVDRERYLETISFLNRSILVHYPISAPEPPEASDVSSEAS
;
A
#
# COMPACT_ATOMS: atom_id res chain seq x y z
N MET A 1 -6.44 -11.97 -14.74
CA MET A 1 -5.31 -11.50 -13.92
C MET A 1 -4.10 -12.35 -14.19
N ASN A 2 -3.03 -11.73 -14.68
CA ASN A 2 -1.71 -12.31 -14.88
C ASN A 2 -0.69 -11.37 -14.21
N PRO A 3 -0.26 -11.65 -12.97
CA PRO A 3 0.61 -10.73 -12.25
C PRO A 3 1.93 -10.53 -13.01
N LEU A 4 2.42 -9.30 -13.00
CA LEU A 4 3.73 -8.95 -13.56
C LEU A 4 4.86 -9.54 -12.71
N PHE A 5 4.63 -9.63 -11.41
CA PHE A 5 5.51 -10.25 -10.44
C PHE A 5 4.69 -10.87 -9.32
N GLN A 6 5.12 -12.01 -8.82
CA GLN A 6 4.54 -12.66 -7.66
C GLN A 6 5.60 -13.45 -6.90
N GLU A 7 5.68 -13.24 -5.58
CA GLU A 7 6.56 -14.02 -4.71
C GLU A 7 5.96 -14.16 -3.31
N GLU A 8 6.33 -15.23 -2.61
CA GLU A 8 5.97 -15.46 -1.22
C GLU A 8 7.19 -15.33 -0.32
N TRP A 9 7.04 -14.57 0.75
CA TRP A 9 8.09 -14.34 1.72
C TRP A 9 7.62 -14.71 3.12
N PRO A 10 8.45 -15.42 3.91
CA PRO A 10 8.19 -15.57 5.33
C PRO A 10 8.39 -14.22 6.01
N LEU A 11 7.31 -13.71 6.59
CA LEU A 11 7.33 -12.48 7.36
C LEU A 11 6.85 -12.81 8.77
N GLY A 12 7.84 -13.04 9.64
CA GLY A 12 7.59 -13.48 11.01
C GLY A 12 6.99 -14.88 11.10
N ARG A 13 5.74 -15.00 11.59
CA ARG A 13 5.00 -16.24 11.85
C ARG A 13 4.11 -16.68 10.69
N GLY A 14 3.98 -15.87 9.64
CA GLY A 14 3.16 -16.16 8.47
C GLY A 14 3.88 -15.94 7.15
N LEU A 15 3.14 -16.10 6.07
CA LEU A 15 3.61 -15.78 4.73
C LEU A 15 2.94 -14.49 4.24
N VAL A 16 3.74 -13.61 3.65
CA VAL A 16 3.23 -12.50 2.83
C VAL A 16 3.44 -12.86 1.37
N ARG A 17 2.40 -12.75 0.55
CA ARG A 17 2.51 -12.83 -0.90
C ARG A 17 2.53 -11.43 -1.45
N ILE A 18 3.65 -11.05 -2.06
CA ILE A 18 3.79 -9.79 -2.79
C ILE A 18 3.35 -10.03 -4.22
N ILE A 19 2.45 -9.19 -4.72
CA ILE A 19 1.93 -9.25 -6.08
C ILE A 19 2.07 -7.87 -6.72
N VAL A 20 2.57 -7.80 -7.94
CA VAL A 20 2.58 -6.57 -8.74
C VAL A 20 1.66 -6.77 -9.93
N LEU A 21 0.69 -5.86 -10.08
CA LEU A 21 -0.32 -5.90 -11.13
C LEU A 21 -0.19 -4.70 -12.06
N SER A 22 -0.55 -4.87 -13.33
CA SER A 22 -0.71 -3.70 -14.21
C SER A 22 -1.80 -2.76 -13.65
N PRO A 23 -1.78 -1.46 -14.00
CA PRO A 23 -2.80 -0.50 -13.54
C PRO A 23 -4.24 -1.00 -13.72
N SER A 24 -4.56 -1.56 -14.89
CA SER A 24 -5.90 -2.08 -15.18
C SER A 24 -6.27 -3.28 -14.30
N GLU A 25 -5.36 -4.23 -14.13
CA GLU A 25 -5.63 -5.43 -13.32
C GLU A 25 -5.72 -5.11 -11.82
N PHE A 26 -4.98 -4.11 -11.35
CA PHE A 26 -5.10 -3.59 -9.99
C PHE A 26 -6.51 -3.01 -9.78
N LEU A 27 -6.95 -2.09 -10.63
CA LEU A 27 -8.26 -1.45 -10.50
C LEU A 27 -9.41 -2.46 -10.57
N GLU A 28 -9.36 -3.40 -11.51
CA GLU A 28 -10.40 -4.42 -11.61
C GLU A 28 -10.35 -5.38 -10.42
N GLY A 29 -9.16 -5.81 -9.99
CA GLY A 29 -9.01 -6.92 -9.06
C GLY A 29 -9.07 -6.56 -7.57
N THR A 30 -8.57 -5.39 -7.19
CA THR A 30 -8.22 -5.10 -5.80
C THR A 30 -8.92 -3.87 -5.25
N ALA A 31 -9.20 -2.87 -6.07
CA ALA A 31 -9.84 -1.61 -5.68
C ALA A 31 -11.14 -1.83 -4.89
N ARG A 32 -12.07 -2.63 -5.45
CA ARG A 32 -13.36 -2.92 -4.80
C ARG A 32 -13.18 -3.73 -3.52
N ILE A 33 -12.26 -4.68 -3.52
CA ILE A 33 -11.96 -5.50 -2.33
C ILE A 33 -11.44 -4.59 -1.20
N SER A 34 -10.47 -3.71 -1.48
CA SER A 34 -9.96 -2.73 -0.52
C SER A 34 -11.07 -1.86 0.05
N HIS A 35 -11.89 -1.25 -0.80
CA HIS A 35 -12.93 -0.33 -0.34
C HIS A 35 -14.01 -1.05 0.48
N PHE A 36 -14.36 -2.27 0.12
CA PHE A 36 -15.23 -3.10 0.92
C PHE A 36 -14.68 -3.41 2.33
N ILE A 37 -13.36 -3.49 2.48
CA ILE A 37 -12.72 -3.85 3.75
C ILE A 37 -12.45 -2.60 4.61
N GLU A 38 -11.90 -1.57 3.98
CA GLU A 38 -11.21 -0.46 4.62
C GLU A 38 -12.03 0.83 4.60
N ASN A 39 -12.76 1.13 3.53
CA ASN A 39 -13.36 2.45 3.35
C ASN A 39 -14.65 2.60 4.18
N PRO A 40 -14.78 3.61 5.07
CA PRO A 40 -15.95 3.79 5.94
C PRO A 40 -17.30 3.86 5.21
N VAL A 41 -17.32 4.33 3.96
CA VAL A 41 -18.54 4.49 3.15
C VAL A 41 -18.98 3.16 2.55
N PHE A 42 -18.02 2.33 2.13
CA PHE A 42 -18.28 1.07 1.43
C PHE A 42 -18.06 -0.17 2.30
N GLN A 43 -17.64 0.01 3.55
CA GLN A 43 -17.21 -1.08 4.40
C GLN A 43 -18.35 -2.08 4.62
N GLY A 44 -18.14 -3.32 4.19
CA GLY A 44 -19.12 -4.40 4.36
C GLY A 44 -20.34 -4.30 3.43
N GLU A 45 -20.46 -3.22 2.66
CA GLU A 45 -21.60 -2.94 1.80
C GLU A 45 -21.38 -3.45 0.37
N GLN A 46 -22.46 -3.81 -0.32
CA GLN A 46 -22.37 -4.14 -1.73
C GLN A 46 -22.16 -2.87 -2.56
N CYS A 47 -21.09 -2.84 -3.35
CA CYS A 47 -20.77 -1.73 -4.24
C CYS A 47 -20.17 -2.21 -5.57
N THR A 48 -20.09 -1.30 -6.52
CA THR A 48 -19.44 -1.43 -7.81
C THR A 48 -18.16 -0.60 -7.84
N LEU A 49 -17.25 -0.95 -8.75
CA LEU A 49 -16.05 -0.13 -8.97
C LEU A 49 -16.41 1.29 -9.41
N GLN A 50 -17.45 1.44 -10.23
CA GLN A 50 -17.90 2.75 -10.70
C GLN A 50 -18.36 3.65 -9.54
N GLU A 51 -19.14 3.13 -8.59
CA GLU A 51 -19.57 3.90 -7.41
C GLU A 51 -18.39 4.37 -6.56
N ILE A 52 -17.33 3.56 -6.45
CA ILE A 52 -16.09 3.95 -5.77
C ILE A 52 -15.38 5.06 -6.54
N GLN A 53 -15.26 4.93 -7.86
CA GLN A 53 -14.60 5.92 -8.72
C GLN A 53 -15.34 7.26 -8.67
N ASP A 54 -16.66 7.24 -8.75
CA ASP A 54 -17.52 8.42 -8.68
C ASP A 54 -17.38 9.11 -7.32
N TYR A 55 -17.43 8.35 -6.22
CA TYR A 55 -17.22 8.88 -4.88
C TYR A 55 -15.90 9.65 -4.76
N TRP A 56 -14.79 9.07 -5.21
CA TRP A 56 -13.49 9.74 -5.10
C TRP A 56 -13.34 10.92 -6.04
N SER A 57 -13.96 10.87 -7.21
CA SER A 57 -14.05 12.01 -8.12
C SER A 57 -14.76 13.19 -7.45
N GLU A 58 -15.89 12.94 -6.76
CA GLU A 58 -16.64 13.96 -6.04
C GLU A 58 -15.88 14.49 -4.81
N GLN A 59 -15.25 13.61 -4.02
CA GLN A 59 -14.58 14.01 -2.77
C GLN A 59 -13.26 14.76 -3.01
N ARG A 60 -12.51 14.42 -4.05
CA ARG A 60 -11.14 14.91 -4.26
C ARG A 60 -10.93 15.66 -5.57
N GLY A 61 -11.88 15.62 -6.50
CA GLY A 61 -11.72 16.21 -7.84
C GLY A 61 -10.62 15.52 -8.66
N LEU A 62 -10.25 14.29 -8.28
CA LEU A 62 -9.17 13.52 -8.89
C LEU A 62 -9.71 12.23 -9.48
N LEU A 63 -9.01 11.71 -10.49
CA LEU A 63 -9.26 10.38 -11.01
C LEU A 63 -8.91 9.35 -9.94
N TYR A 64 -9.78 8.39 -9.71
CA TYR A 64 -9.61 7.34 -8.71
C TYR A 64 -8.25 6.66 -8.83
N GLU A 65 -7.83 6.40 -10.06
CA GLU A 65 -6.56 5.77 -10.42
C GLU A 65 -5.37 6.55 -9.87
N SER A 66 -5.45 7.87 -9.72
CA SER A 66 -4.35 8.69 -9.21
C SER A 66 -4.15 8.61 -7.70
N LEU A 67 -5.10 8.02 -6.96
CA LEU A 67 -5.09 8.00 -5.50
C LEU A 67 -4.50 6.72 -4.91
N PHE A 68 -4.49 5.62 -5.68
CA PHE A 68 -4.20 4.29 -5.15
C PHE A 68 -3.01 3.65 -5.86
N PHE A 69 -2.02 3.29 -5.05
CA PHE A 69 -0.75 2.69 -5.51
C PHE A 69 -0.54 1.28 -4.95
N GLY A 70 -1.27 0.90 -3.91
CA GLY A 70 -1.17 -0.41 -3.27
C GLY A 70 -2.44 -0.77 -2.52
N SER A 71 -2.53 -2.03 -2.12
CA SER A 71 -3.61 -2.55 -1.28
C SER A 71 -3.17 -3.83 -0.56
N ASN A 72 -3.74 -4.07 0.61
CA ASN A 72 -3.34 -5.13 1.53
C ASN A 72 -4.52 -5.88 2.13
N PHE A 73 -4.59 -7.20 1.97
CA PHE A 73 -5.68 -7.97 2.57
C PHE A 73 -5.21 -9.29 3.16
N SER A 74 -5.82 -9.70 4.27
CA SER A 74 -5.67 -11.05 4.79
C SER A 74 -6.57 -12.04 4.03
N ALA A 75 -6.23 -13.34 4.05
CA ALA A 75 -7.13 -14.38 3.53
C ALA A 75 -8.53 -14.32 4.18
N ALA A 76 -8.62 -13.91 5.45
CA ALA A 76 -9.89 -13.74 6.16
C ALA A 76 -10.71 -12.56 5.60
N ASP A 77 -10.07 -11.45 5.24
CA ASP A 77 -10.75 -10.32 4.61
C ASP A 77 -11.32 -10.70 3.24
N VAL A 78 -10.54 -11.46 2.45
CA VAL A 78 -10.98 -11.91 1.13
C VAL A 78 -12.11 -12.96 1.24
N GLN A 79 -12.10 -13.80 2.26
CA GLN A 79 -13.21 -14.72 2.54
C GLN A 79 -14.51 -13.95 2.87
N ARG A 80 -14.42 -12.88 3.68
CA ARG A 80 -15.57 -12.00 3.94
C ARG A 80 -16.09 -11.36 2.66
N PHE A 81 -15.21 -10.81 1.83
CA PHE A 81 -15.58 -10.26 0.53
C PHE A 81 -16.27 -11.32 -0.35
N SER A 82 -15.69 -12.52 -0.43
CA SER A 82 -16.22 -13.63 -1.24
C SER A 82 -17.62 -14.07 -0.80
N ALA A 83 -17.91 -14.02 0.51
CA ALA A 83 -19.22 -14.34 1.05
C ALA A 83 -20.29 -13.31 0.66
N THR A 84 -19.92 -12.03 0.59
CA THR A 84 -20.84 -10.94 0.20
C THR A 84 -21.07 -10.87 -1.32
N PHE A 85 -20.03 -11.12 -2.11
CA PHE A 85 -20.07 -11.03 -3.58
C PHE A 85 -19.82 -12.41 -4.20
N PRO A 86 -20.83 -13.25 -4.49
CA PRO A 86 -20.63 -14.55 -5.11
C PRO A 86 -20.02 -14.46 -6.52
N GLU A 87 -19.48 -15.58 -7.02
CA GLU A 87 -18.67 -15.63 -8.26
C GLU A 87 -19.33 -14.97 -9.47
N GLY A 88 -20.65 -15.13 -9.65
CA GLY A 88 -21.38 -14.55 -10.79
C GLY A 88 -21.48 -13.01 -10.78
N ILE A 89 -21.13 -12.35 -9.68
CA ILE A 89 -21.16 -10.88 -9.52
C ILE A 89 -19.74 -10.28 -9.48
N ARG A 90 -18.74 -11.13 -9.23
CA ARG A 90 -17.35 -10.73 -9.23
C ARG A 90 -16.81 -10.69 -10.65
N ASN A 91 -15.88 -9.78 -10.90
CA ASN A 91 -15.15 -9.80 -12.16
C ASN A 91 -14.12 -10.96 -12.18
N PRO A 92 -13.52 -11.26 -13.35
CA PRO A 92 -12.55 -12.33 -13.46
C PRO A 92 -11.30 -12.16 -12.57
N CYS A 93 -10.86 -10.92 -12.36
CA CYS A 93 -9.68 -10.57 -11.56
C CYS A 93 -9.90 -10.84 -10.07
N GLU A 94 -11.02 -10.39 -9.50
CA GLU A 94 -11.43 -10.70 -8.12
C GLU A 94 -11.62 -12.21 -7.91
N SER A 95 -12.26 -12.89 -8.86
CA SER A 95 -12.49 -14.33 -8.77
C SER A 95 -11.18 -15.11 -8.79
N TRP A 96 -10.20 -14.66 -9.56
CA TRP A 96 -8.85 -15.20 -9.50
C TRP A 96 -8.22 -14.99 -8.13
N PHE A 97 -8.32 -13.78 -7.57
CA PHE A 97 -7.72 -13.45 -6.28
C PHE A 97 -8.31 -14.27 -5.13
N VAL A 98 -9.64 -14.43 -5.10
CA VAL A 98 -10.34 -15.31 -4.14
C VAL A 98 -9.81 -16.75 -4.21
N ARG A 99 -9.60 -17.30 -5.41
CA ARG A 99 -9.05 -18.65 -5.57
C ARG A 99 -7.62 -18.75 -5.03
N GLN A 100 -6.79 -17.73 -5.25
CA GLN A 100 -5.43 -17.69 -4.69
C GLN A 100 -5.45 -17.67 -3.15
N CYS A 101 -6.35 -16.89 -2.55
CA CYS A 101 -6.49 -16.81 -1.09
C CYS A 101 -6.92 -18.14 -0.46
N ASN A 102 -7.82 -18.87 -1.13
CA ASN A 102 -8.33 -20.13 -0.60
C ASN A 102 -7.32 -21.29 -0.64
N ALA A 103 -6.20 -21.15 -1.35
CA ALA A 103 -5.18 -22.18 -1.45
C ALA A 103 -4.33 -22.33 -0.17
N SER A 104 -4.25 -21.29 0.68
CA SER A 104 -3.36 -21.26 1.85
C SER A 104 -4.03 -20.58 3.04
N ARG A 105 -4.06 -21.27 4.19
CA ARG A 105 -4.39 -20.66 5.48
C ARG A 105 -3.11 -19.95 5.97
N ASP A 106 -3.23 -18.76 6.55
CA ASP A 106 -2.11 -17.92 7.04
C ASP A 106 -1.33 -17.13 5.97
N LEU A 107 -2.01 -16.72 4.91
CA LEU A 107 -1.47 -15.86 3.86
C LEU A 107 -2.01 -14.42 3.98
N TYR A 108 -1.07 -13.46 3.99
CA TYR A 108 -1.37 -12.03 3.84
C TYR A 108 -0.93 -11.57 2.45
N PHE A 109 -1.69 -10.69 1.82
CA PHE A 109 -1.41 -10.22 0.47
C PHE A 109 -1.01 -8.75 0.51
N SER A 110 0.12 -8.43 -0.12
CA SER A 110 0.61 -7.06 -0.35
C SER A 110 0.64 -6.84 -1.86
N ILE A 111 -0.33 -6.09 -2.38
CA ILE A 111 -0.54 -5.92 -3.81
C ILE A 111 -0.14 -4.51 -4.21
N LEU A 112 0.76 -4.40 -5.16
CA LEU A 112 1.27 -3.14 -5.68
C LEU A 112 0.66 -2.90 -7.05
N ARG A 113 0.22 -1.66 -7.27
CA ARG A 113 -0.05 -1.16 -8.60
C ARG A 113 1.28 -0.85 -9.27
N PHE A 114 1.47 -1.42 -10.45
CA PHE A 114 2.63 -1.10 -11.26
C PHE A 114 2.58 0.37 -11.72
N PRO A 115 3.69 1.11 -11.67
CA PRO A 115 3.71 2.51 -12.05
C PRO A 115 3.38 2.70 -13.54
N ASP A 116 2.74 3.83 -13.86
CA ASP A 116 2.35 4.16 -15.23
C ASP A 116 3.57 4.51 -16.12
N SER A 117 4.69 4.96 -15.51
CA SER A 117 5.96 5.24 -16.18
C SER A 117 7.13 4.53 -15.49
N GLY A 118 8.18 4.25 -16.27
CA GLY A 118 9.41 3.61 -15.78
C GLY A 118 10.50 4.56 -15.31
N ASP A 119 10.15 5.78 -14.93
CA ASP A 119 11.14 6.75 -14.45
C ASP A 119 11.53 6.50 -12.98
N ALA A 120 12.62 7.15 -12.56
CA ALA A 120 13.16 6.99 -11.22
C ALA A 120 12.18 7.41 -10.10
N SER A 121 11.31 8.40 -10.37
CA SER A 121 10.31 8.86 -9.40
C SER A 121 9.25 7.79 -9.15
N SER A 122 8.80 7.13 -10.21
CA SER A 122 7.76 6.12 -10.16
C SER A 122 8.23 4.82 -9.51
N ILE A 123 9.52 4.51 -9.67
CA ILE A 123 10.15 3.37 -9.00
C ILE A 123 10.36 3.63 -7.52
N PHE A 124 10.78 4.85 -7.17
CA PHE A 124 10.85 5.27 -5.78
C PHE A 124 9.46 5.16 -5.11
N GLN A 125 8.40 5.59 -5.80
CA GLN A 125 7.03 5.43 -5.33
C GLN A 125 6.68 3.96 -5.10
N CYS A 126 7.06 3.05 -6.00
CA CYS A 126 6.84 1.61 -5.84
C CYS A 126 7.55 1.05 -4.59
N GLU A 127 8.79 1.48 -4.32
CA GLU A 127 9.51 1.10 -3.10
C GLU A 127 8.79 1.59 -1.83
N VAL A 128 8.29 2.83 -1.84
CA VAL A 128 7.54 3.41 -0.73
C VAL A 128 6.26 2.63 -0.48
N THR A 129 5.50 2.35 -1.55
CA THR A 129 4.29 1.52 -1.46
C THR A 129 4.62 0.12 -0.95
N LEU A 130 5.68 -0.53 -1.43
CA LEU A 130 6.10 -1.84 -0.91
C LEU A 130 6.37 -1.81 0.60
N LYS A 131 7.07 -0.78 1.10
CA LYS A 131 7.29 -0.60 2.55
C LYS A 131 6.00 -0.41 3.32
N HIS A 132 5.03 0.32 2.75
CA HIS A 132 3.71 0.53 3.34
C HIS A 132 2.96 -0.80 3.45
N GLU A 133 2.84 -1.54 2.34
CA GLU A 133 2.10 -2.81 2.31
C GLU A 133 2.72 -3.91 3.18
N LEU A 134 4.06 -3.95 3.26
CA LEU A 134 4.76 -4.89 4.14
C LEU A 134 4.64 -4.52 5.62
N SER A 135 4.48 -3.22 5.96
CA SER A 135 4.17 -2.81 7.33
C SER A 135 2.84 -3.38 7.81
N HIS A 136 1.82 -3.31 6.96
CA HIS A 136 0.53 -3.90 7.27
C HIS A 136 0.65 -5.41 7.51
N ALA A 137 1.38 -6.11 6.64
CA ALA A 137 1.62 -7.53 6.79
C ALA A 137 2.29 -7.84 8.14
N LEU A 138 3.29 -7.06 8.56
CA LEU A 138 3.89 -7.17 9.90
C LEU A 138 2.86 -6.97 11.00
N TYR A 139 2.01 -5.94 10.91
CA TYR A 139 0.97 -5.67 11.89
C TYR A 139 0.00 -6.85 12.07
N TYR A 140 -0.37 -7.52 10.99
CA TYR A 140 -1.32 -8.64 11.04
C TYR A 140 -0.67 -9.99 11.37
N LEU A 141 0.59 -10.21 10.99
CA LEU A 141 1.25 -11.50 11.18
C LEU A 141 2.08 -11.58 12.47
N GLU A 142 2.59 -10.45 12.99
CA GLU A 142 3.47 -10.41 14.15
C GLU A 142 2.82 -9.81 15.41
N PRO A 143 2.48 -10.64 16.42
CA PRO A 143 1.85 -10.15 17.65
C PRO A 143 2.71 -9.16 18.44
N GLU A 144 4.03 -9.37 18.50
CA GLU A 144 4.94 -8.46 19.23
C GLU A 144 5.03 -7.10 18.54
N TYR A 145 5.05 -7.10 17.21
CA TYR A 145 5.00 -5.89 16.41
C TYR A 145 3.68 -5.13 16.64
N ARG A 146 2.55 -5.83 16.56
CA ARG A 146 1.24 -5.22 16.81
C ARG A 146 1.16 -4.60 18.21
N LYS A 147 1.67 -5.32 19.21
CA LYS A 147 1.72 -4.84 20.60
C LYS A 147 2.54 -3.56 20.70
N LEU A 148 3.74 -3.53 20.11
CA LEU A 148 4.57 -2.33 20.05
C LEU A 148 3.80 -1.15 19.43
N ILE A 149 3.12 -1.34 18.30
CA ILE A 149 2.34 -0.29 17.65
C ILE A 149 1.23 0.24 18.58
N HIS A 150 0.53 -0.64 19.29
CA HIS A 150 -0.46 -0.22 20.28
C HIS A 150 0.16 0.52 21.46
N ASP A 151 1.32 0.08 21.96
CA ASP A 151 2.03 0.77 23.03
C ASP A 151 2.44 2.18 22.58
N MET A 152 2.98 2.30 21.36
CA MET A 152 3.31 3.58 20.72
C MET A 152 2.10 4.48 20.57
N TRP A 153 0.98 3.95 20.07
CA TRP A 153 -0.28 4.65 19.95
C TRP A 153 -0.78 5.19 21.29
N ASN A 154 -0.69 4.37 22.34
CA ASN A 154 -1.15 4.73 23.68
C ASN A 154 -0.25 5.73 24.40
N LEU A 155 1.00 5.88 23.98
CA LEU A 155 1.92 6.93 24.46
C LEU A 155 1.60 8.31 23.88
N LEU A 156 0.84 8.39 22.78
CA LEU A 156 0.44 9.67 22.21
C LEU A 156 -0.56 10.40 23.12
N PRO A 157 -0.42 11.73 23.29
CA PRO A 157 -1.45 12.54 23.92
C PRO A 157 -2.81 12.36 23.23
N GLY A 158 -3.91 12.47 23.98
CA GLY A 158 -5.28 12.32 23.46
C GLY A 158 -5.56 13.15 22.22
N TYR A 159 -5.22 14.44 22.27
CA TYR A 159 -5.43 15.37 21.14
C TYR A 159 -4.70 14.93 19.86
N ARG A 160 -3.50 14.34 19.97
CA ARG A 160 -2.77 13.82 18.79
C ARG A 160 -3.45 12.60 18.18
N ARG A 161 -4.03 11.73 19.02
CA ARG A 161 -4.80 10.59 18.53
C ARG A 161 -6.07 11.04 17.81
N GLU A 162 -6.75 12.06 18.32
CA GLU A 162 -7.92 12.68 17.68
C GLU A 162 -7.55 13.28 16.32
N GLU A 163 -6.47 14.08 16.25
CA GLU A 163 -5.97 14.64 14.98
C GLU A 163 -5.66 13.55 13.94
N ILE A 164 -5.03 12.45 14.35
CA ILE A 164 -4.76 11.31 13.46
C ILE A 164 -6.08 10.65 13.04
N TYR A 165 -7.00 10.39 13.97
CA TYR A 165 -8.30 9.83 13.63
C TYR A 165 -9.04 10.69 12.61
N ASP A 166 -9.13 11.99 12.82
CA ASP A 166 -9.81 12.90 11.90
C ASP A 166 -9.18 12.86 10.49
N ARG A 167 -7.84 12.84 10.41
CA ARG A 167 -7.12 12.77 9.15
C ARG A 167 -7.39 11.49 8.37
N TYR A 168 -7.39 10.35 9.05
CA TYR A 168 -7.51 9.03 8.40
C TYR A 168 -8.97 8.57 8.26
N SER A 169 -9.89 9.08 9.06
CA SER A 169 -11.29 8.63 9.09
C SER A 169 -12.05 8.88 7.79
N HIS A 170 -11.55 9.75 6.91
CA HIS A 170 -12.11 9.95 5.57
C HIS A 170 -11.75 8.82 4.59
N PHE A 171 -10.69 8.06 4.89
CA PHE A 171 -10.17 7.01 4.03
C PHE A 171 -10.42 5.62 4.63
N TYR A 172 -10.37 5.51 5.96
CA TYR A 172 -10.29 4.23 6.65
C TYR A 172 -11.26 4.12 7.82
N ALA A 173 -11.89 2.96 7.93
CA ALA A 173 -12.71 2.57 9.06
C ALA A 173 -11.89 2.63 10.35
N SER A 174 -12.52 3.02 11.46
CA SER A 174 -11.80 3.38 12.70
C SER A 174 -10.82 2.31 13.20
N HIS A 175 -11.17 1.02 13.05
CA HIS A 175 -10.32 -0.10 13.46
C HIS A 175 -9.04 -0.30 12.63
N ARG A 176 -8.93 0.33 11.45
CA ARG A 176 -7.74 0.31 10.56
C ARG A 176 -6.82 1.52 10.74
N VAL A 177 -7.31 2.61 11.35
CA VAL A 177 -6.55 3.86 11.49
C VAL A 177 -5.20 3.67 12.17
N ILE A 178 -5.12 2.85 13.23
CA ILE A 178 -3.86 2.60 13.95
C ILE A 178 -2.84 1.87 13.05
N ASP A 179 -3.33 0.93 12.24
CA ASP A 179 -2.50 0.18 11.28
C ASP A 179 -2.00 1.09 10.15
N GLU A 180 -2.87 1.88 9.53
CA GLU A 180 -2.50 2.87 8.50
C GLU A 180 -1.49 3.91 9.01
N TRP A 181 -1.74 4.47 10.20
CA TRP A 181 -0.80 5.38 10.85
C TRP A 181 0.58 4.73 11.04
N ALA A 182 0.61 3.49 11.49
CA ALA A 182 1.86 2.75 11.69
C ALA A 182 2.57 2.43 10.36
N ALA A 183 1.82 2.08 9.32
CA ALA A 183 2.37 1.83 7.98
C ALA A 183 3.05 3.07 7.40
N HIS A 184 2.48 4.25 7.60
CA HIS A 184 3.13 5.49 7.19
C HIS A 184 4.39 5.81 7.99
N ILE A 185 4.49 5.44 9.28
CA ILE A 185 5.76 5.58 10.04
C ILE A 185 6.89 4.81 9.34
N LEU A 186 6.58 3.63 8.82
CA LEU A 186 7.51 2.75 8.13
C LEU A 186 7.84 3.17 6.69
N ALA A 187 6.81 3.51 5.92
CA ALA A 187 6.92 3.87 4.50
C ALA A 187 7.57 5.25 4.28
N SER A 188 7.51 6.13 5.27
CA SER A 188 7.92 7.53 5.13
C SER A 188 9.36 7.74 4.67
N PHE A 189 9.46 8.27 3.44
CA PHE A 189 10.12 9.57 3.25
C PHE A 189 9.18 10.73 2.80
N GLU A 190 8.01 10.56 2.16
CA GLU A 190 7.15 11.70 1.74
C GLU A 190 5.64 11.34 1.81
N TRP A 191 4.80 12.04 2.60
CA TRP A 191 3.98 13.15 2.08
C TRP A 191 3.77 14.32 3.07
N GLU A 192 3.89 14.14 4.39
CA GLU A 192 3.52 15.18 5.39
C GLU A 192 4.53 15.38 6.52
N GLN A 193 5.84 15.34 6.23
CA GLN A 193 6.83 15.87 7.18
C GLN A 193 6.85 17.40 7.31
N LEU A 194 6.07 18.17 6.51
CA LEU A 194 6.17 19.64 6.56
C LEU A 194 5.01 20.39 7.21
N ASN A 195 3.82 19.80 7.37
CA ASN A 195 2.69 20.58 7.88
C ASN A 195 2.07 20.15 9.22
N ASP A 196 2.46 19.02 9.87
CA ASP A 196 1.90 18.77 11.22
C ASP A 196 2.59 17.79 12.21
N LEU A 197 3.82 17.30 11.99
CA LEU A 197 4.45 16.34 12.93
C LEU A 197 5.93 16.64 13.23
N SER A 198 6.28 17.91 13.46
CA SER A 198 7.61 18.36 13.88
C SER A 198 7.97 18.04 15.35
N GLY A 199 7.33 17.04 15.96
CA GLY A 199 7.57 16.67 17.36
C GLY A 199 8.72 15.67 17.52
N GLU A 200 9.64 15.94 18.46
CA GLU A 200 10.68 14.99 18.90
C GLU A 200 10.11 13.60 19.21
N SER A 201 8.87 13.54 19.71
CA SER A 201 8.13 12.31 19.98
C SER A 201 7.99 11.40 18.75
N PHE A 202 7.78 11.93 17.55
CA PHE A 202 7.62 11.11 16.34
C PHE A 202 8.93 10.45 15.92
N LEU A 203 10.05 11.19 15.97
CA LEU A 203 11.37 10.64 15.67
C LEU A 203 11.78 9.60 16.71
N GLU A 204 11.47 9.82 17.99
CA GLU A 204 11.69 8.83 19.03
C GLU A 204 10.86 7.56 18.81
N LEU A 205 9.59 7.72 18.42
CA LEU A 205 8.70 6.62 18.06
C LEU A 205 9.24 5.82 16.85
N LYS A 206 9.65 6.50 15.77
CA LYS A 206 10.26 5.86 14.59
C LYS A 206 11.57 5.14 14.95
N LYS A 207 12.37 5.70 15.85
CA LYS A 207 13.59 5.04 16.34
C LYS A 207 13.27 3.79 17.14
N ARG A 208 12.40 3.89 18.17
CA ARG A 208 11.95 2.74 18.98
C ARG A 208 11.40 1.62 18.11
N PHE A 209 10.65 1.99 17.08
CA PHE A 209 10.17 1.10 16.06
C PHE A 209 11.31 0.34 15.37
N TRP A 210 12.25 1.05 14.74
CA TRP A 210 13.34 0.42 13.97
C TRP A 210 14.30 -0.39 14.84
N ASP A 211 14.41 -0.06 16.13
CA ASP A 211 15.21 -0.81 17.10
C ASP A 211 14.54 -2.13 17.54
N SER A 212 13.25 -2.30 17.28
CA SER A 212 12.44 -3.45 17.72
C SER A 212 12.08 -4.45 16.62
N VAL A 213 12.25 -4.06 15.36
CA VAL A 213 12.03 -4.90 14.18
C VAL A 213 13.37 -5.48 13.74
N ASP A 214 13.36 -6.69 13.14
CA ASP A 214 14.50 -7.24 12.41
C ASP A 214 14.74 -6.41 11.13
N ARG A 215 15.28 -5.21 11.33
CA ARG A 215 15.43 -4.17 10.32
C ARG A 215 16.29 -4.63 9.16
N GLU A 216 17.34 -5.38 9.45
CA GLU A 216 18.27 -5.89 8.44
C GLU A 216 17.53 -6.80 7.47
N ARG A 217 16.87 -7.84 7.99
CA ARG A 217 16.06 -8.76 7.16
C ARG A 217 14.96 -8.04 6.38
N TYR A 218 14.30 -7.06 7.00
CA TYR A 218 13.25 -6.28 6.35
C TYR A 218 13.78 -5.48 5.15
N LEU A 219 14.89 -4.77 5.34
CA LEU A 219 15.53 -3.99 4.28
C LEU A 219 16.14 -4.88 3.19
N GLU A 220 16.67 -6.05 3.54
CA GLU A 220 17.12 -7.05 2.57
C GLU A 220 15.96 -7.54 1.69
N THR A 221 14.81 -7.82 2.30
CA THR A 221 13.59 -8.25 1.59
C THR A 221 13.14 -7.17 0.61
N ILE A 222 13.05 -5.91 1.05
CA ILE A 222 12.70 -4.79 0.17
C ILE A 222 13.72 -4.62 -0.96
N SER A 223 15.01 -4.66 -0.64
CA SER A 223 16.07 -4.49 -1.63
C SER A 223 16.09 -5.62 -2.66
N PHE A 224 15.78 -6.85 -2.24
CA PHE A 224 15.61 -7.98 -3.13
C PHE A 224 14.39 -7.78 -4.04
N LEU A 225 13.23 -7.51 -3.46
CA LEU A 225 11.97 -7.35 -4.20
C LEU A 225 12.05 -6.20 -5.21
N ASN A 226 12.60 -5.05 -4.82
CA ASN A 226 12.82 -3.93 -5.74
C ASN A 226 13.73 -4.33 -6.91
N ARG A 227 14.85 -5.00 -6.64
CA ARG A 227 15.74 -5.48 -7.72
C ARG A 227 15.03 -6.45 -8.65
N SER A 228 14.26 -7.39 -8.10
CA SER A 228 13.49 -8.36 -8.89
C SER A 228 12.46 -7.65 -9.77
N ILE A 229 11.71 -6.68 -9.24
CA ILE A 229 10.76 -5.86 -10.01
C ILE A 229 11.48 -5.13 -11.16
N LEU A 230 12.64 -4.52 -10.90
CA LEU A 230 13.42 -3.79 -11.91
C LEU A 230 14.06 -4.69 -12.98
N VAL A 231 14.36 -5.95 -12.68
CA VAL A 231 14.85 -6.91 -13.68
C VAL A 231 13.75 -7.22 -14.71
N HIS A 232 12.51 -7.33 -14.25
CA HIS A 232 11.36 -7.53 -15.13
C HIS A 232 10.92 -6.25 -15.86
N TYR A 233 11.42 -5.08 -15.41
CA TYR A 233 11.11 -3.80 -16.02
C TYR A 233 12.29 -2.82 -15.95
N PRO A 234 13.19 -2.86 -16.96
CA PRO A 234 14.34 -1.98 -16.98
C PRO A 234 13.91 -0.52 -17.13
N ILE A 235 14.46 0.34 -16.27
CA ILE A 235 14.35 1.79 -16.36
C ILE A 235 14.91 2.22 -17.71
N SER A 236 14.08 2.83 -18.56
CA SER A 236 14.60 3.56 -19.71
C SER A 236 15.46 4.70 -19.20
N ALA A 237 16.76 4.68 -19.50
CA ALA A 237 17.64 5.79 -19.17
C ALA A 237 17.03 7.08 -19.75
N PRO A 238 17.04 8.21 -19.01
CA PRO A 238 16.59 9.47 -19.57
C PRO A 238 17.40 9.75 -20.84
N GLU A 239 16.72 10.00 -21.95
CA GLU A 239 17.40 10.41 -23.18
C GLU A 239 18.23 11.66 -22.86
N PRO A 240 19.51 11.70 -23.28
CA PRO A 240 20.32 12.88 -23.08
C PRO A 240 19.58 14.08 -23.71
N PRO A 241 19.56 15.24 -23.05
CA PRO A 241 18.90 16.41 -23.61
C PRO A 241 19.43 16.63 -25.03
N GLU A 242 18.53 16.74 -26.01
CA GLU A 242 18.90 17.11 -27.37
C GLU A 242 19.82 18.32 -27.26
N ALA A 243 21.03 18.18 -27.80
CA ALA A 243 21.97 19.28 -27.83
C ALA A 243 21.27 20.44 -28.52
N SER A 244 20.89 21.46 -27.75
CA SER A 244 20.39 22.68 -28.31
C SER A 244 21.52 23.23 -29.16
N ASP A 245 21.31 23.27 -30.48
CA ASP A 245 22.16 24.00 -31.40
C ASP A 245 22.13 25.46 -30.98
N VAL A 246 23.02 25.83 -30.07
CA VAL A 246 23.38 27.21 -29.82
C VAL A 246 24.22 27.63 -31.02
N SER A 247 23.54 27.93 -32.12
CA SER A 247 24.12 28.65 -33.24
C SER A 247 24.61 29.99 -32.71
N SER A 248 25.92 30.11 -32.54
CA SER A 248 26.59 31.38 -32.28
C SER A 248 26.34 32.30 -33.48
N GLU A 249 25.37 33.19 -33.37
CA GLU A 249 25.35 34.40 -34.19
C GLU A 249 26.48 35.31 -33.71
N ALA A 250 27.64 35.15 -34.35
CA ALA A 250 28.61 36.21 -34.47
C ALA A 250 28.17 37.13 -35.61
N SER A 251 27.72 38.33 -35.27
CA SER A 251 27.71 39.52 -36.14
C SER A 251 27.72 40.77 -35.28
#